data_AF-A0A485KYV1-F1
#
_entry.id   AF-A0A485KYV1-F1
#
_cell.length_a   1.000
_cell.length_b   1.000
_cell.length_c   1.000
_cell.angle_alpha   90.00
_cell.angle_beta   90.00
_cell.angle_gamma   90.00
#
_symmetry.space_group_name_H-M   'P 1'
#
loop_
_entity.id
_entity.type
_entity.pdbx_description
1 polymer ?
#
loop_
_entity_poly.entity_id
_entity_poly.type
_entity_poly.pdbx_seq_one_letter_code
_entity_poly.pdbx_strand_id
1 'polypeptide(L)'
;MCTTCKTMIPISMCKTFPFPIKATKWTCLPCGLPPPYRDALVHLRRHATTIADTASHFQVERSQLTHLARWHRVLESIPVAPSSHAPPTAPPPPLYTKTHLMHAVAYAAEHKCGCRRAARATEMHFHLPPNSVPHATVHQHMQQPRRRSKPGARLKLSVFEESLVAQQWILQQETHGTFLTKAQAADDMVTQLCRRNRPNPFVDCVNQRPSEGFWRGFLKRHPAVRFKSMRPPSGGN
;
A
#
# COMPACT_ATOMS: atom_id res chain seq x y z
N MET A 1 13.41 14.04 21.22
CA MET A 1 13.88 14.85 20.07
C MET A 1 15.36 15.13 20.25
N CYS A 2 16.16 15.07 19.18
CA CYS A 2 17.57 15.47 19.25
C CYS A 2 17.64 17.01 19.26
N THR A 3 18.18 17.61 20.33
CA THR A 3 18.18 19.08 20.54
C THR A 3 18.86 19.84 19.42
N THR A 4 19.85 19.24 18.76
CA THR A 4 20.64 19.85 17.68
C THR A 4 20.01 19.68 16.29
N CYS A 5 19.21 18.62 16.06
CA CYS A 5 18.70 18.29 14.73
C CYS A 5 17.23 18.65 14.50
N LYS A 6 16.50 19.10 15.54
CA LYS A 6 15.06 19.44 15.53
C LYS A 6 14.16 18.42 14.79
N THR A 7 14.61 17.19 14.63
CA THR A 7 13.91 16.15 13.85
C THR A 7 13.28 15.13 14.80
N MET A 8 12.00 14.90 14.62
CA MET A 8 11.23 13.89 15.35
C MET A 8 11.42 12.56 14.61
N ILE A 9 12.26 11.66 15.14
CA ILE A 9 12.38 10.30 14.61
C ILE A 9 11.39 9.42 15.39
N PRO A 10 10.41 8.77 14.73
CA PRO A 10 9.49 7.89 15.41
C PRO A 10 10.23 6.65 15.96
N ILE A 11 9.97 6.33 17.24
CA ILE A 11 10.55 5.19 17.98
C ILE A 11 10.41 3.85 17.23
N SER A 12 9.38 3.71 16.39
CA SER A 12 9.15 2.51 15.58
C SER A 12 10.27 2.23 14.56
N MET A 13 10.91 3.27 14.00
CA MET A 13 12.00 3.11 13.03
C MET A 13 13.32 2.71 13.69
N CYS A 14 13.48 3.04 14.97
CA CYS A 14 14.64 2.67 15.77
C CYS A 14 14.80 1.14 15.94
N LYS A 15 13.72 0.36 15.76
CA LYS A 15 13.73 -1.11 15.84
C LYS A 15 14.14 -1.80 14.53
N THR A 16 14.15 -1.07 13.41
CA THR A 16 14.46 -1.61 12.07
C THR A 16 15.91 -1.40 11.65
N PHE A 17 16.68 -0.58 12.38
CA PHE A 17 18.10 -0.40 12.09
C PHE A 17 18.94 -1.42 12.88
N PRO A 18 20.05 -1.91 12.30
CA PRO A 18 20.87 -3.00 12.88
C PRO A 18 21.69 -2.60 14.12
N PHE A 19 21.32 -1.52 14.83
CA PHE A 19 22.04 -1.05 16.01
C PHE A 19 21.10 -0.92 17.22
N PRO A 20 21.47 -1.44 18.40
CA PRO A 20 20.77 -1.14 19.64
C PRO A 20 21.04 0.33 20.01
N ILE A 21 20.02 1.17 19.83
CA ILE A 21 20.02 2.54 20.38
C ILE A 21 19.99 2.39 21.90
N LYS A 22 21.14 2.56 22.57
CA LYS A 22 21.23 2.46 24.03
C LYS A 22 20.26 3.46 24.66
N ALA A 23 19.38 2.94 25.50
CA ALA A 23 18.17 3.60 26.01
C ALA A 23 18.43 4.70 27.06
N THR A 24 19.68 5.11 27.30
CA THR A 24 20.01 6.14 28.29
C THR A 24 20.64 7.34 27.59
N LYS A 25 19.80 8.37 27.40
CA LYS A 25 20.09 9.65 26.73
C LYS A 25 20.19 9.54 25.20
N TRP A 26 19.07 9.87 24.55
CA TRP A 26 18.91 9.90 23.10
C TRP A 26 19.93 10.84 22.45
N THR A 27 20.96 10.30 21.82
CA THR A 27 21.86 11.04 20.91
C THR A 27 21.71 10.45 19.51
N CYS A 28 21.29 11.29 18.55
CA CYS A 28 21.22 10.87 17.16
C CYS A 28 22.66 10.69 16.60
N LEU A 29 22.88 9.76 15.66
CA LEU A 29 24.21 9.44 15.12
C LEU A 29 25.09 10.68 14.78
N PRO A 30 24.60 11.74 14.10
CA PRO A 30 25.40 12.96 13.86
C PRO A 30 25.74 13.77 15.12
N CYS A 31 25.02 13.59 16.23
CA CYS A 31 25.30 14.26 17.50
C CYS A 31 26.29 13.47 18.38
N GLY A 32 26.55 12.21 18.05
CA GLY A 32 27.59 11.41 18.70
C GLY A 32 28.95 11.47 18.01
N LEU A 33 29.02 12.04 16.80
CA LEU A 33 30.24 12.14 16.00
C LEU A 33 30.85 13.55 16.12
N PRO A 34 32.20 13.66 16.17
CA PRO A 34 32.86 14.95 16.31
C PRO A 34 32.69 15.82 15.04
N PRO A 35 32.88 17.16 15.15
CA PRO A 35 32.68 18.13 14.08
C PRO A 35 33.24 17.78 12.69
N PRO A 36 34.45 17.18 12.52
CA PRO A 36 34.99 16.89 11.19
C PRO A 36 34.14 15.93 10.37
N TYR A 37 33.32 15.07 10.99
CA TYR A 37 32.40 14.19 10.27
C TYR A 37 31.22 14.96 9.64
N ARG A 38 30.81 16.07 10.25
CA ARG A 38 29.76 16.93 9.70
C ARG A 38 30.27 17.70 8.48
N ASP A 39 31.49 18.23 8.56
CA ASP A 39 32.11 18.96 7.45
C ASP A 39 32.45 18.04 6.28
N ALA A 40 32.95 16.83 6.57
CA ALA A 40 33.15 15.77 5.59
C ALA A 40 31.84 15.39 4.87
N LEU A 41 30.73 15.28 5.60
CA LEU A 41 29.43 14.98 4.99
C LEU A 41 28.93 16.12 4.09
N VAL A 42 29.09 17.38 4.50
CA VAL A 42 28.73 18.54 3.69
C VAL A 42 29.56 18.59 2.41
N HIS A 43 30.87 18.31 2.51
CA HIS A 43 31.76 18.23 1.35
C HIS A 43 31.34 17.10 0.40
N LEU A 44 31.03 15.91 0.92
CA LEU A 44 30.55 14.76 0.14
C LEU A 44 29.23 15.04 -0.60
N ARG A 45 28.37 15.92 -0.05
CA ARG A 45 27.08 16.29 -0.66
C ARG A 45 27.22 17.37 -1.73
N ARG A 46 28.15 18.31 -1.53
CA ARG A 46 28.37 19.45 -2.42
C ARG A 46 29.26 19.11 -3.60
N HIS A 47 30.20 18.19 -3.41
CA HIS A 47 31.18 17.80 -4.42
C HIS A 47 30.97 16.33 -4.77
N ALA A 48 31.01 15.98 -6.06
CA ALA A 48 30.88 14.61 -6.57
C ALA A 48 32.13 13.75 -6.28
N THR A 49 32.59 13.77 -5.03
CA THR A 49 33.79 13.11 -4.53
C THR A 49 33.44 11.78 -3.88
N THR A 50 34.38 10.84 -3.87
CA THR A 50 34.12 9.54 -3.24
C THR A 50 34.22 9.65 -1.71
N ILE A 51 33.56 8.72 -1.00
CA ILE A 51 33.62 8.63 0.47
C ILE A 51 35.07 8.37 0.93
N ALA A 52 35.86 7.65 0.12
CA ALA A 52 37.25 7.34 0.45
C ALA A 52 38.13 8.60 0.38
N ASP A 53 37.98 9.40 -0.66
CA ASP A 53 38.74 10.64 -0.84
C ASP A 53 38.36 11.68 0.21
N THR A 54 37.06 11.77 0.52
CA THR A 54 36.55 12.68 1.56
C THR A 54 36.99 12.25 2.95
N ALA A 55 36.98 10.95 3.25
CA ALA A 55 37.48 10.44 4.52
C ALA A 55 38.97 10.76 4.72
N SER A 56 39.76 10.63 3.65
CA SER A 56 41.19 10.95 3.66
C SER A 56 41.43 12.45 3.80
N HIS A 57 40.66 13.29 3.09
CA HIS A 57 40.79 14.75 3.13
C HIS A 57 40.46 15.35 4.51
N PHE A 58 39.44 14.81 5.18
CA PHE A 58 39.01 15.27 6.51
C PHE A 58 39.62 14.44 7.66
N GLN A 59 40.54 13.52 7.37
CA GLN A 59 41.18 12.62 8.34
C GLN A 59 40.17 11.91 9.28
N VAL A 60 39.07 11.42 8.70
CA VAL A 60 37.99 10.76 9.43
C VAL A 60 37.90 9.28 9.08
N GLU A 61 37.38 8.46 10.00
CA GLU A 61 37.23 7.03 9.78
C GLU A 61 36.19 6.77 8.68
N ARG A 62 36.62 6.11 7.60
CA ARG A 62 35.78 5.82 6.43
C ARG A 62 34.52 5.04 6.78
N SER A 63 34.60 4.11 7.73
CA SER A 63 33.46 3.28 8.18
C SER A 63 32.36 4.16 8.78
N GLN A 64 32.74 5.09 9.67
CA GLN A 64 31.87 6.02 10.36
C GLN A 64 31.26 7.06 9.40
N LEU A 65 32.06 7.59 8.46
CA LEU A 65 31.57 8.51 7.43
C LEU A 65 30.59 7.81 6.47
N THR A 66 30.86 6.55 6.11
CA THR A 66 29.94 5.74 5.28
C THR A 66 28.61 5.51 6.01
N HIS A 67 28.65 5.23 7.31
CA HIS A 67 27.47 5.05 8.13
C HIS A 67 26.66 6.35 8.26
N LEU A 68 27.34 7.47 8.47
CA LEU A 68 26.71 8.80 8.52
C LEU A 68 26.03 9.15 7.19
N ALA A 69 26.69 8.90 6.05
CA ALA A 69 26.13 9.14 4.72
C ALA A 69 24.89 8.25 4.45
N ARG A 70 24.94 6.98 4.86
CA ARG A 70 23.79 6.06 4.77
C ARG A 70 22.63 6.52 5.64
N TRP A 71 22.90 6.89 6.89
CA TRP A 71 21.89 7.38 7.84
C TRP A 71 21.15 8.60 7.29
N HIS A 72 21.89 9.55 6.73
CA HIS A 72 21.35 10.76 6.13
C HIS A 72 20.53 10.50 4.85
N ARG A 73 20.97 9.58 3.98
CA ARG A 73 20.19 9.16 2.80
C ARG A 73 18.86 8.53 3.20
N VAL A 74 18.84 7.73 4.27
CA VAL A 74 17.61 7.12 4.76
C VAL A 74 16.68 8.18 5.32
N LEU A 75 17.18 9.16 6.09
CA LEU A 75 16.34 10.26 6.57
C LEU A 75 15.80 11.15 5.45
N GLU A 76 16.57 11.45 4.41
CA GLU A 76 16.10 12.22 3.26
C GLU A 76 15.06 11.46 2.42
N SER A 77 15.13 10.13 2.43
CA SER A 77 14.13 9.28 1.78
C SER A 77 12.83 9.13 2.56
N ILE A 78 12.80 9.57 3.83
CA ILE A 78 11.57 9.58 4.63
C ILE A 78 10.81 10.86 4.29
N PRO A 79 9.62 10.77 3.68
CA PRO A 79 8.79 11.95 3.46
C PRO A 79 8.46 12.53 4.82
N VAL A 80 8.95 13.74 5.09
CA VAL A 80 8.53 14.54 6.23
C VAL A 80 7.02 14.66 6.12
N ALA A 81 6.28 14.08 7.07
CA ALA A 81 4.84 14.25 7.14
C ALA A 81 4.56 15.76 7.16
N PRO A 82 3.85 16.32 6.17
CA PRO A 82 3.57 17.74 6.17
C PRO A 82 2.73 18.05 7.41
N SER A 83 3.16 19.08 8.13
CA SER A 83 2.38 19.76 9.17
C SER A 83 0.95 19.98 8.68
N SER A 84 -0.04 19.63 9.52
CA SER A 84 -1.46 19.48 9.23
C SER A 84 -2.23 20.76 8.80
N HIS A 85 -1.58 21.77 8.22
CA HIS A 85 -2.20 23.07 7.92
C HIS A 85 -1.91 23.65 6.52
N ALA A 86 -1.74 22.81 5.49
CA ALA A 86 -1.78 23.28 4.10
C ALA A 86 -2.90 22.58 3.31
N PRO A 87 -3.74 23.33 2.56
CA PRO A 87 -4.79 22.73 1.75
C PRO A 87 -4.19 21.83 0.66
N PRO A 88 -4.86 20.72 0.29
CA PRO A 88 -4.30 19.68 -0.56
C PRO A 88 -4.10 20.21 -1.98
N THR A 89 -2.88 20.59 -2.33
CA THR A 89 -2.48 20.75 -3.72
C THR A 89 -2.45 19.36 -4.34
N ALA A 90 -3.15 19.20 -5.46
CA ALA A 90 -3.31 17.91 -6.13
C ALA A 90 -1.98 17.17 -6.30
N PRO A 91 -1.91 15.86 -6.02
CA PRO A 91 -0.67 15.10 -6.16
C PRO A 91 -0.18 15.21 -7.61
N PRO A 92 1.14 15.35 -7.84
CA PRO A 92 1.68 15.35 -9.18
C PRO A 92 1.27 14.05 -9.90
N PRO A 93 0.97 14.13 -11.21
CA PRO A 93 0.50 12.98 -11.97
C PRO A 93 1.51 11.82 -11.82
N PRO A 94 1.03 10.60 -11.54
CA PRO A 94 1.92 9.47 -11.33
C PRO A 94 2.76 9.21 -12.59
N LEU A 95 4.09 9.22 -12.44
CA LEU A 95 5.07 9.03 -13.52
C LEU A 95 4.90 7.70 -14.29
N TYR A 96 4.23 6.73 -13.69
CA TYR A 96 3.87 5.48 -14.31
C TYR A 96 2.50 5.01 -13.80
N THR A 97 1.77 4.33 -14.67
CA THR A 97 0.47 3.77 -14.34
C THR A 97 0.60 2.30 -13.94
N LYS A 98 -0.51 1.75 -13.41
CA LYS A 98 -0.60 0.31 -13.12
C LYS A 98 -0.39 -0.55 -14.36
N THR A 99 -0.79 -0.08 -15.55
CA THR A 99 -0.63 -0.82 -16.80
C THR A 99 0.85 -0.94 -17.17
N HIS A 100 1.62 0.14 -17.03
CA HIS A 100 3.08 0.12 -17.25
C HIS A 100 3.77 -0.89 -16.32
N LEU A 101 3.40 -0.88 -15.04
CA LEU A 101 3.96 -1.79 -14.06
C LEU A 101 3.63 -3.27 -14.34
N MET A 102 2.41 -3.57 -14.79
CA MET A 102 2.02 -4.93 -15.19
C MET A 102 2.73 -5.41 -16.45
N HIS A 103 2.93 -4.52 -17.43
CA HIS A 103 3.73 -4.82 -18.61
C HIS A 103 5.19 -5.16 -18.23
N ALA A 104 5.81 -4.39 -17.34
CA ALA A 104 7.17 -4.67 -16.86
C ALA A 104 7.27 -6.06 -16.20
N VAL A 105 6.30 -6.43 -15.37
CA VAL A 105 6.28 -7.75 -14.71
C VAL A 105 6.07 -8.88 -15.73
N ALA A 106 5.20 -8.68 -16.72
CA ALA A 106 4.97 -9.66 -17.79
C ALA A 106 6.22 -9.85 -18.65
N TYR A 107 6.86 -8.74 -19.06
CA TYR A 107 8.08 -8.74 -19.85
C TYR A 107 9.23 -9.47 -19.12
N ALA A 108 9.39 -9.22 -17.82
CA ALA A 108 10.37 -9.91 -16.99
C ALA A 108 10.17 -11.43 -16.97
N ALA A 109 8.91 -11.88 -16.87
CA ALA A 109 8.55 -13.29 -16.84
C ALA A 109 8.73 -13.99 -18.20
N GLU A 110 8.33 -13.33 -19.29
CA GLU A 110 8.43 -13.85 -20.66
C GLU A 110 9.89 -13.97 -21.13
N HIS A 111 10.69 -12.93 -20.88
CA HIS A 111 12.07 -12.84 -21.35
C HIS A 111 13.09 -13.33 -20.32
N LYS A 112 12.63 -13.87 -19.17
CA LYS A 112 13.46 -14.33 -18.04
C LYS A 112 14.57 -13.34 -17.66
N CYS A 113 14.24 -12.05 -17.63
CA CYS A 113 15.21 -10.98 -17.43
C CYS A 113 15.03 -10.28 -16.08
N GLY A 114 16.11 -9.66 -15.58
CA GLY A 114 16.10 -8.95 -14.29
C GLY A 114 15.20 -7.71 -14.30
N CYS A 115 14.70 -7.33 -13.13
CA CYS A 115 13.70 -6.25 -12.94
C CYS A 115 14.13 -4.89 -13.53
N ARG A 116 15.44 -4.59 -13.52
CA ARG A 116 15.98 -3.36 -14.15
C ARG A 116 15.82 -3.38 -15.67
N ARG A 117 16.09 -4.52 -16.31
CA ARG A 117 15.96 -4.68 -17.77
C ARG A 117 14.50 -4.61 -18.19
N ALA A 118 13.60 -5.20 -17.40
CA ALA A 118 12.17 -5.15 -17.65
C ALA A 118 11.56 -3.75 -17.46
N ALA A 119 12.01 -2.99 -16.44
CA ALA A 119 11.63 -1.59 -16.26
C ALA A 119 12.09 -0.73 -17.46
N ARG A 120 13.35 -0.90 -17.91
CA ARG A 120 13.87 -0.20 -19.09
C ARG A 120 13.12 -0.54 -20.38
N ALA A 121 12.80 -1.81 -20.60
CA ALA A 121 12.01 -2.23 -21.77
C ALA A 121 10.62 -1.59 -21.78
N THR A 122 10.01 -1.45 -20.59
CA THR A 122 8.70 -0.81 -20.43
C THR A 122 8.78 0.70 -20.65
N GLU A 123 9.83 1.36 -20.15
CA GLU A 123 10.09 2.78 -20.42
C GLU A 123 10.23 3.05 -21.92
N MET A 124 10.94 2.18 -22.65
CA MET A 124 11.08 2.29 -24.10
C MET A 124 9.75 2.02 -24.83
N HIS A 125 8.98 1.03 -24.40
CA HIS A 125 7.70 0.69 -25.03
C HIS A 125 6.66 1.82 -24.88
N PHE A 126 6.53 2.38 -23.68
CA PHE A 126 5.55 3.44 -23.38
C PHE A 126 6.10 4.86 -23.52
N HIS A 127 7.32 5.03 -24.06
CA HIS A 127 7.98 6.33 -24.26
C HIS A 127 8.04 7.15 -22.96
N LEU A 128 8.30 6.49 -21.83
CA LEU A 128 8.38 7.11 -20.52
C LEU A 128 9.78 7.69 -20.29
N PRO A 129 9.89 8.77 -19.49
CA PRO A 129 11.17 9.25 -19.03
C PRO A 129 12.01 8.14 -18.34
N PRO A 130 13.35 8.21 -18.42
CA PRO A 130 14.20 7.22 -17.79
C PRO A 130 13.99 7.17 -16.27
N ASN A 131 13.93 5.97 -15.71
CA ASN A 131 13.64 5.70 -14.29
C ASN A 131 12.21 6.04 -13.84
N SER A 132 11.26 6.18 -14.78
CA SER A 132 9.84 6.35 -14.44
C SER A 132 9.25 5.11 -13.77
N VAL A 133 9.73 3.89 -14.11
CA VAL A 133 9.25 2.64 -13.51
C VAL A 133 10.27 2.13 -12.49
N PRO A 134 9.99 2.18 -11.17
CA PRO A 134 10.98 1.78 -10.18
C PRO A 134 11.22 0.26 -10.20
N HIS A 135 12.47 -0.14 -10.43
CA HIS A 135 12.86 -1.55 -10.48
C HIS A 135 12.58 -2.29 -9.16
N ALA A 136 12.63 -1.60 -8.02
CA ALA A 136 12.25 -2.15 -6.72
C ALA A 136 10.76 -2.53 -6.67
N THR A 137 9.89 -1.71 -7.27
CA THR A 137 8.44 -1.99 -7.36
C THR A 137 8.16 -3.15 -8.31
N VAL A 138 8.90 -3.24 -9.42
CA VAL A 138 8.83 -4.39 -10.34
C VAL A 138 9.26 -5.67 -9.63
N HIS A 139 10.39 -5.63 -8.91
CA HIS A 139 10.87 -6.75 -8.11
C HIS A 139 9.87 -7.16 -7.03
N GLN A 140 9.30 -6.19 -6.30
CA GLN A 140 8.27 -6.44 -5.32
C GLN A 140 7.04 -7.12 -5.94
N HIS A 141 6.60 -6.72 -7.13
CA HIS A 141 5.47 -7.37 -7.80
C HIS A 141 5.79 -8.72 -8.46
N MET A 142 7.05 -8.96 -8.81
CA MET A 142 7.51 -10.28 -9.22
C MET A 142 7.58 -11.25 -8.03
N GLN A 143 8.03 -10.76 -6.87
CA GLN A 143 8.17 -11.55 -5.64
C GLN A 143 6.85 -11.73 -4.90
N GLN A 144 5.95 -10.76 -4.97
CA GLN A 144 4.61 -10.96 -4.49
C GLN A 144 4.04 -12.11 -5.31
N PRO A 145 3.69 -13.27 -4.70
CA PRO A 145 2.83 -14.22 -5.38
C PRO A 145 1.68 -13.36 -5.85
N ARG A 146 1.48 -13.28 -7.18
CA ARG A 146 0.48 -12.41 -7.80
C ARG A 146 -0.65 -12.34 -6.79
N ARG A 147 -1.11 -11.15 -6.42
CA ARG A 147 -2.52 -11.05 -6.02
C ARG A 147 -3.37 -11.42 -7.24
N ARG A 148 -3.19 -12.63 -7.83
CA ARG A 148 -4.26 -13.58 -8.09
C ARG A 148 -5.20 -13.29 -6.94
N SER A 149 -6.31 -12.63 -7.26
CA SER A 149 -7.59 -12.91 -6.60
C SER A 149 -7.44 -14.29 -5.98
N LYS A 150 -7.29 -14.34 -4.64
CA LYS A 150 -6.84 -15.54 -3.92
C LYS A 150 -7.40 -16.76 -4.67
N PRO A 151 -6.57 -17.62 -5.29
CA PRO A 151 -7.09 -18.82 -5.91
C PRO A 151 -7.66 -19.64 -4.75
N GLY A 152 -8.96 -19.53 -4.52
CA GLY A 152 -9.59 -20.02 -3.29
C GLY A 152 -10.30 -18.99 -2.39
N ALA A 153 -10.57 -17.74 -2.81
CA ALA A 153 -11.88 -17.20 -2.42
C ALA A 153 -12.89 -17.85 -3.37
N ARG A 154 -13.19 -19.15 -3.16
CA ARG A 154 -14.33 -19.79 -3.83
C ARG A 154 -15.47 -18.80 -3.66
N LEU A 155 -16.03 -18.32 -4.78
CA LEU A 155 -17.29 -17.59 -4.69
C LEU A 155 -18.18 -18.48 -3.82
N LYS A 156 -18.62 -17.97 -2.66
CA LYS A 156 -19.43 -18.77 -1.72
C LYS A 156 -20.70 -19.27 -2.39
N LEU A 157 -21.09 -18.58 -3.45
CA LEU A 157 -22.21 -18.85 -4.34
C LEU A 157 -21.69 -19.07 -5.76
N SER A 158 -22.37 -19.91 -6.55
CA SER A 158 -22.15 -19.91 -8.00
C SER A 158 -22.58 -18.56 -8.60
N VAL A 159 -22.04 -18.21 -9.77
CA VAL A 159 -22.43 -16.98 -10.49
C VAL A 159 -23.95 -16.95 -10.74
N PHE A 160 -24.53 -18.12 -11.02
CA PHE A 160 -25.97 -18.30 -11.19
C PHE A 160 -26.75 -18.01 -9.91
N GLU A 161 -26.37 -18.60 -8.78
CA GLU A 161 -27.03 -18.36 -7.48
C GLU A 161 -26.96 -16.91 -7.06
N GLU A 162 -25.79 -16.29 -7.22
CA GLU A 162 -25.59 -14.88 -6.92
C GLU A 162 -26.52 -13.99 -7.76
N SER A 163 -26.63 -14.30 -9.06
CA SER A 163 -27.47 -13.54 -9.99
C SER A 163 -28.96 -13.72 -9.70
N LEU A 164 -29.38 -14.93 -9.30
CA LEU A 164 -30.78 -15.22 -8.96
C LEU A 164 -31.24 -14.43 -7.74
N VAL A 165 -30.43 -14.41 -6.68
CA VAL A 165 -30.72 -13.61 -5.47
C VAL A 165 -30.73 -12.11 -5.81
N ALA A 166 -29.77 -11.64 -6.62
CA ALA A 166 -29.73 -10.24 -7.04
C ALA A 166 -30.97 -9.84 -7.86
N GLN A 167 -31.38 -10.65 -8.85
CA GLN A 167 -32.55 -10.38 -9.68
C GLN A 167 -33.83 -10.34 -8.86
N GLN A 168 -34.00 -11.25 -7.89
CA GLN A 168 -35.17 -11.24 -7.02
C GLN A 168 -35.27 -9.96 -6.21
N TRP A 169 -34.16 -9.47 -5.65
CA TRP A 169 -34.17 -8.21 -4.90
C TRP A 169 -34.39 -6.99 -5.79
N ILE A 170 -33.84 -6.98 -7.00
CA ILE A 170 -34.10 -5.91 -7.97
C ILE A 170 -35.59 -5.89 -8.31
N LEU A 171 -36.18 -7.05 -8.62
CA LEU A 171 -37.60 -7.17 -8.91
C LEU A 171 -38.45 -6.70 -7.72
N GLN A 172 -38.14 -7.12 -6.49
CA GLN A 172 -38.86 -6.68 -5.29
C GLN A 172 -38.75 -5.16 -5.05
N GLN A 173 -37.61 -4.56 -5.39
CA GLN A 173 -37.41 -3.11 -5.29
C GLN A 173 -38.23 -2.37 -6.33
N GLU A 174 -38.30 -2.89 -7.56
CA GLU A 174 -39.05 -2.31 -8.67
C GLU A 174 -40.57 -2.47 -8.48
N THR A 175 -41.05 -3.63 -8.02
CA THR A 175 -42.50 -3.91 -7.91
C THR A 175 -43.12 -3.40 -6.61
N HIS A 176 -42.41 -3.51 -5.49
CA HIS A 176 -42.97 -3.20 -4.17
C HIS A 176 -42.38 -1.92 -3.55
N GLY A 177 -41.36 -1.31 -4.17
CA GLY A 177 -40.70 -0.12 -3.63
C GLY A 177 -40.02 -0.34 -2.27
N THR A 178 -39.81 -1.59 -1.88
CA THR A 178 -39.25 -1.93 -0.56
C THR A 178 -37.75 -2.17 -0.66
N PHE A 179 -36.99 -1.42 0.13
CA PHE A 179 -35.55 -1.59 0.24
C PHE A 179 -35.23 -2.40 1.49
N LEU A 180 -34.57 -3.54 1.32
CA LEU A 180 -34.07 -4.36 2.41
C LEU A 180 -32.90 -3.66 3.11
N THR A 181 -32.77 -3.87 4.41
CA THR A 181 -31.50 -3.60 5.11
C THR A 181 -30.48 -4.69 4.79
N LYS A 182 -29.18 -4.41 4.94
CA LYS A 182 -28.13 -5.44 4.77
C LYS A 182 -28.36 -6.67 5.66
N ALA A 183 -28.90 -6.49 6.87
CA ALA A 183 -29.20 -7.58 7.78
C ALA A 183 -30.36 -8.45 7.26
N GLN A 184 -31.46 -7.82 6.84
CA GLN A 184 -32.58 -8.55 6.23
C GLN A 184 -32.18 -9.26 4.95
N ALA A 185 -31.36 -8.62 4.11
CA ALA A 185 -30.82 -9.23 2.90
C ALA A 185 -29.89 -10.41 3.21
N ALA A 186 -29.10 -10.34 4.28
CA ALA A 186 -28.30 -11.48 4.74
C ALA A 186 -29.19 -12.67 5.12
N ASP A 187 -30.24 -12.43 5.90
CA ASP A 187 -31.15 -13.48 6.37
C ASP A 187 -31.99 -14.07 5.23
N ASP A 188 -32.48 -13.22 4.33
CA ASP A 188 -33.23 -13.66 3.15
C ASP A 188 -32.35 -14.47 2.19
N MET A 189 -31.11 -14.03 1.95
CA MET A 189 -30.15 -14.77 1.13
C MET A 189 -29.83 -16.16 1.72
N VAL A 190 -29.55 -16.25 3.02
CA VAL A 190 -29.34 -17.54 3.69
C VAL A 190 -30.59 -18.42 3.58
N THR A 191 -31.77 -17.83 3.81
CA THR A 191 -33.05 -18.54 3.73
C THR A 191 -33.31 -19.10 2.33
N GLN A 192 -33.10 -18.31 1.28
CA GLN A 192 -33.29 -18.74 -0.11
C GLN A 192 -32.33 -19.86 -0.52
N LEU A 193 -31.07 -19.77 -0.10
CA LEU A 193 -30.03 -20.71 -0.48
C LEU A 193 -30.11 -22.03 0.30
N CYS A 194 -30.63 -22.00 1.53
CA CYS A 194 -30.83 -23.18 2.37
C CYS A 194 -32.14 -23.95 2.07
N ARG A 195 -33.07 -23.40 1.29
CA ARG A 195 -34.44 -23.95 1.08
C ARG A 195 -34.54 -25.30 0.34
N ARG A 196 -33.44 -26.01 0.06
CA ARG A 196 -33.43 -27.28 -0.69
C ARG A 196 -32.32 -28.25 -0.25
N ASN A 197 -32.39 -28.77 0.99
CA ASN A 197 -31.42 -29.75 1.55
C ASN A 197 -29.94 -29.37 1.38
N ARG A 198 -29.66 -28.07 1.25
CA ARG A 198 -28.31 -27.55 0.99
C ARG A 198 -27.80 -26.87 2.26
N PRO A 199 -26.56 -27.17 2.69
CA PRO A 199 -25.97 -26.48 3.82
C PRO A 199 -25.76 -25.00 3.52
N ASN A 200 -25.80 -24.18 4.57
CA ASN A 200 -25.57 -22.75 4.46
C ASN A 200 -24.19 -22.47 3.84
N PRO A 201 -24.10 -21.77 2.70
CA PRO A 201 -22.81 -21.44 2.07
C PRO A 201 -21.94 -20.48 2.91
N PHE A 202 -22.51 -19.90 3.97
CA PHE A 202 -21.85 -19.01 4.90
C PHE A 202 -21.57 -19.66 6.26
N VAL A 203 -21.61 -20.99 6.38
CA VAL A 203 -21.39 -21.71 7.67
C VAL A 203 -20.09 -21.30 8.36
N ASP A 204 -19.02 -21.07 7.60
CA ASP A 204 -17.70 -20.65 8.14
C ASP A 204 -17.60 -19.15 8.43
N CYS A 205 -18.68 -18.38 8.26
CA CYS A 205 -18.68 -16.95 8.57
C CYS A 205 -19.06 -16.69 10.01
N VAL A 206 -18.61 -15.53 10.50
CA VAL A 206 -19.14 -14.94 11.74
C VAL A 206 -20.66 -14.83 11.61
N ASN A 207 -21.39 -15.38 12.59
CA ASN A 207 -22.85 -15.44 12.65
C ASN A 207 -23.52 -16.16 11.46
N GLN A 208 -22.79 -17.04 10.76
CA GLN A 208 -23.30 -17.80 9.60
C GLN A 208 -23.90 -16.91 8.49
N ARG A 209 -23.40 -15.66 8.38
CA ARG A 209 -23.91 -14.63 7.48
C ARG A 209 -22.83 -14.14 6.49
N PRO A 210 -23.21 -13.53 5.35
CA PRO A 210 -22.25 -12.99 4.41
C PRO A 210 -21.36 -11.91 5.03
N SER A 211 -20.05 -12.00 4.80
CA SER A 211 -19.07 -11.04 5.36
C SER A 211 -19.06 -9.71 4.61
N GLU A 212 -18.50 -8.66 5.22
CA GLU A 212 -18.30 -7.36 4.55
C GLU A 212 -17.42 -7.45 3.30
N GLY A 213 -16.53 -8.44 3.22
CA GLY A 213 -15.76 -8.73 2.01
C GLY A 213 -16.64 -9.28 0.88
N PHE A 214 -17.61 -10.14 1.21
CA PHE A 214 -18.60 -10.62 0.26
C PHE A 214 -19.47 -9.48 -0.25
N TRP A 215 -20.04 -8.66 0.64
CA TRP A 215 -20.92 -7.54 0.26
C TRP A 215 -20.26 -6.55 -0.69
N ARG A 216 -18.98 -6.21 -0.44
CA ARG A 216 -18.22 -5.35 -1.35
C ARG A 216 -18.06 -5.95 -2.75
N GLY A 217 -17.86 -7.27 -2.84
CA GLY A 217 -17.77 -7.98 -4.12
C GLY A 217 -19.12 -8.07 -4.83
N PHE A 218 -20.15 -8.46 -4.09
CA PHE A 218 -21.52 -8.63 -4.57
C PHE A 218 -22.09 -7.33 -5.15
N LEU A 219 -22.04 -6.23 -4.38
CA LEU A 219 -22.55 -4.93 -4.82
C LEU A 219 -21.76 -4.32 -5.99
N LYS A 220 -20.47 -4.68 -6.12
CA LYS A 220 -19.67 -4.29 -7.29
C LYS A 220 -20.13 -5.01 -8.56
N ARG A 221 -20.61 -6.26 -8.44
CA ARG A 221 -21.12 -7.05 -9.56
C ARG A 221 -22.60 -6.75 -9.87
N HIS A 222 -23.38 -6.39 -8.86
CA HIS A 222 -24.80 -6.11 -8.95
C HIS A 222 -25.13 -4.70 -8.44
N PRO A 223 -24.76 -3.64 -9.20
CA PRO A 223 -24.93 -2.25 -8.77
C PRO A 223 -26.39 -1.80 -8.65
N ALA A 224 -27.32 -2.50 -9.30
CA ALA A 224 -28.76 -2.23 -9.23
C ALA A 224 -29.38 -2.58 -7.87
N VAL A 225 -28.75 -3.47 -7.08
CA VAL A 225 -29.23 -3.82 -5.74
C VAL A 225 -28.95 -2.67 -4.78
N ARG A 226 -30.01 -2.03 -4.29
CA ARG A 226 -29.91 -0.93 -3.31
C ARG A 226 -30.37 -1.39 -1.93
N PHE A 227 -29.64 -1.02 -0.88
CA PHE A 227 -30.04 -1.29 0.50
C PHE A 227 -30.49 -0.02 1.20
N LYS A 228 -31.41 -0.16 2.16
CA LYS A 228 -31.86 0.95 3.01
C LYS A 228 -30.68 1.44 3.85
N SER A 229 -30.37 2.73 3.75
CA SER A 229 -29.32 3.36 4.57
C SER A 229 -29.80 3.44 6.02
N MET A 230 -29.03 2.89 6.97
CA MET A 230 -29.24 3.11 8.41
C MET A 230 -28.77 4.53 8.83
N ARG A 231 -29.13 5.58 8.07
CA ARG A 231 -29.12 6.91 8.67
C ARG A 231 -30.37 6.98 9.55
N PRO A 232 -30.25 7.25 10.87
CA PRO A 232 -31.42 7.64 11.63
C PRO A 232 -32.05 8.84 10.91
N PRO A 233 -33.39 9.01 10.93
CA PRO A 233 -33.98 10.25 10.50
C PRO A 233 -33.33 11.34 11.35
N SER A 234 -32.50 12.17 10.73
CA SER A 234 -32.08 13.43 11.30
C SER A 234 -33.36 14.19 11.59
N GLY A 235 -33.69 14.30 12.88
CA GLY A 235 -34.89 14.96 13.35
C GLY A 235 -34.99 16.34 12.71
N GLY A 236 -36.12 16.59 12.06
CA GLY A 236 -36.54 17.93 11.72
C GLY A 236 -36.88 18.65 13.01
N ASN A 237 -36.15 19.74 13.27
CA ASN A 237 -36.70 20.94 13.89
C ASN A 237 -36.91 21.95 12.78
#